data_AF-A0AAW5KHC4-F1
#
_entry.id   AF-A0AAW5KHC4-F1
#
_cell.length_a   1.000
_cell.length_b   1.000
_cell.length_c   1.000
_cell.angle_alpha   90.00
_cell.angle_beta   90.00
_cell.angle_gamma   90.00
#
_symmetry.space_group_name_H-M   'P 1'
#
loop_
_entity.id
_entity.type
_entity.pdbx_description
1 polymer ?
#
loop_
_entity_poly.entity_id
_entity_poly.type
_entity_poly.pdbx_seq_one_letter_code
_entity_poly.pdbx_strand_id
1 'polypeptide(L)'
;NFPTDITRSVAEGVRGDLYWFDRFGPVARGAFLSEEGVLCMADGAGVHPLYHKSEIRIPGEHNVENYLGAIAAAWVLVSPEAMRKVAAAFGGVEHRIEFVRELD
;
A
#
# COMPACT_ATOMS: atom_id res chain seq x y z
N ASN A 1 -1.44 -2.31 9.59
CA ASN A 1 -2.20 -3.53 9.29
C ASN A 1 -3.40 -3.58 10.22
N PHE A 2 -4.54 -3.04 9.79
CA PHE A 2 -5.70 -2.80 10.64
C PHE A 2 -6.34 -4.04 11.36
N PRO A 3 -6.28 -5.29 10.86
CA PRO A 3 -7.05 -6.39 11.43
C PRO A 3 -6.32 -7.21 12.51
N THR A 4 -5.17 -6.78 13.03
CA THR A 4 -4.49 -7.52 14.13
C THR A 4 -4.54 -6.75 15.44
N ASP A 5 -5.09 -7.39 16.48
CA ASP A 5 -5.22 -6.83 17.84
C ASP A 5 -3.88 -6.33 18.42
N ILE A 6 -2.75 -6.90 17.98
CA ILE A 6 -1.41 -6.49 18.38
C ILE A 6 -1.03 -5.11 17.80
N THR A 7 -1.49 -4.73 16.61
CA THR A 7 -1.14 -3.41 16.03
C THR A 7 -1.99 -2.28 16.61
N ARG A 8 -3.18 -2.61 17.13
CA ARG A 8 -4.09 -1.65 17.76
C ARG A 8 -3.52 -1.13 19.08
N SER A 9 -2.82 -1.96 19.86
CA SER A 9 -2.19 -1.55 21.13
C SER A 9 -0.95 -0.67 20.95
N VAL A 10 -0.28 -0.71 19.79
CA VAL A 10 0.88 0.16 19.51
C VAL A 10 0.43 1.58 19.15
N ALA A 11 -0.80 1.76 18.67
CA ALA A 11 -1.35 3.07 18.31
C ALA A 11 -1.40 4.04 19.50
N GLU A 12 -1.60 3.53 20.72
CA GLU A 12 -1.66 4.35 21.95
C GLU A 12 -0.31 5.01 22.30
N GLY A 13 0.81 4.53 21.72
CA GLY A 13 2.16 5.06 21.97
C GLY A 13 2.71 5.99 20.88
N VAL A 14 1.98 6.18 19.77
CA VAL A 14 2.47 6.96 18.62
C VAL A 14 2.28 8.45 18.89
N ARG A 15 3.39 9.18 19.05
CA ARG A 15 3.42 10.65 19.17
C ARG A 15 3.40 11.39 17.81
N GLY A 16 3.34 10.66 16.70
CA GLY A 16 3.30 11.18 15.32
C GLY A 16 1.95 10.97 14.64
N ASP A 17 1.83 11.37 13.37
CA ASP A 17 0.61 11.18 12.59
C ASP A 17 0.40 9.70 12.22
N LEU A 18 -0.68 9.10 12.75
CA LEU A 18 -1.04 7.71 12.50
C LEU A 18 -1.81 7.57 11.18
N TYR A 19 -1.25 6.79 10.25
CA TYR A 19 -1.90 6.40 9.01
C TYR A 19 -2.12 4.88 8.99
N TRP A 20 -3.37 4.47 8.83
CA TRP A 20 -3.74 3.06 8.71
C TRP A 20 -3.48 2.53 7.30
N PHE A 21 -3.50 1.21 7.16
CA PHE A 21 -3.69 0.60 5.86
C PHE A 21 -4.57 -0.63 5.93
N ASP A 22 -5.47 -0.77 4.95
CA ASP A 22 -6.44 -1.85 4.86
C ASP A 22 -6.79 -2.17 3.38
N ARG A 23 -6.77 -3.44 3.01
CA ARG A 23 -7.19 -3.88 1.65
C ARG A 23 -8.66 -4.27 1.56
N PHE A 24 -9.37 -4.32 2.70
CA PHE A 24 -10.77 -4.76 2.76
C PHE A 24 -11.77 -3.59 2.70
N GLY A 25 -11.30 -2.35 2.79
CA GLY A 25 -12.16 -1.19 2.59
C GLY A 25 -11.55 0.15 3.04
N PRO A 26 -12.33 1.24 2.89
CA PRO A 26 -11.88 2.60 3.21
C PRO A 26 -11.49 2.77 4.68
N VAL A 27 -10.44 3.56 4.91
CA VAL A 27 -10.02 4.00 6.25
C VAL A 27 -10.16 5.51 6.38
N ALA A 28 -10.45 6.00 7.59
CA ALA A 28 -10.65 7.43 7.83
C ALA A 28 -9.39 8.27 7.59
N ARG A 29 -8.20 7.70 7.84
CA ARG A 29 -6.90 8.32 7.58
C ARG A 29 -5.87 7.22 7.33
N GLY A 30 -5.41 7.07 6.09
CA GLY A 30 -4.57 5.95 5.68
C GLY A 30 -4.76 5.48 4.25
N ALA A 31 -3.95 4.51 3.84
CA ALA A 31 -4.00 3.93 2.50
C ALA A 31 -4.99 2.75 2.44
N PHE A 32 -5.79 2.64 1.40
CA PHE A 32 -6.70 1.51 1.24
C PHE A 32 -6.91 1.08 -0.20
N LEU A 33 -7.47 -0.12 -0.39
CA LEU A 33 -7.92 -0.60 -1.69
C LEU A 33 -9.43 -0.33 -1.86
N SER A 34 -9.82 0.35 -2.93
CA SER A 34 -11.23 0.57 -3.27
C SER A 34 -11.88 -0.69 -3.83
N GLU A 35 -13.22 -0.73 -3.88
CA GLU A 35 -13.96 -1.85 -4.46
C GLU A 35 -13.65 -2.05 -5.95
N GLU A 36 -13.33 -0.96 -6.65
CA GLU A 36 -12.90 -0.94 -8.06
C GLU A 36 -11.42 -1.33 -8.24
N GLY A 37 -10.72 -1.73 -7.17
CA GLY A 37 -9.33 -2.16 -7.22
C GLY A 37 -8.31 -1.01 -7.31
N VAL A 38 -8.71 0.22 -6.97
CA VAL A 38 -7.80 1.39 -6.97
C VAL A 38 -7.15 1.54 -5.60
N LEU A 39 -5.83 1.70 -5.57
CA LEU A 39 -5.12 2.07 -4.35
C LEU A 39 -5.36 3.56 -4.09
N CYS A 40 -5.84 3.88 -2.90
CA CYS A 40 -6.25 5.21 -2.48
C CYS A 40 -5.53 5.62 -1.20
N MET A 41 -5.40 6.92 -0.99
CA MET A 41 -4.94 7.50 0.27
C MET A 41 -6.01 8.45 0.82
N ALA A 42 -6.49 8.19 2.05
CA ALA A 42 -7.36 9.12 2.78
C ALA A 42 -6.54 9.98 3.75
N ASP A 43 -6.73 11.28 3.68
CA ASP A 43 -6.21 12.24 4.65
C ASP A 43 -7.24 13.32 5.00
N GLY A 44 -6.81 14.35 5.75
CA GLY A 44 -7.69 15.45 6.16
C GLY A 44 -8.26 16.29 5.01
N ALA A 45 -7.72 16.18 3.80
CA ALA A 45 -8.23 16.85 2.61
C ALA A 45 -9.22 15.99 1.79
N GLY A 46 -9.30 14.69 2.10
CA GLY A 46 -10.21 13.75 1.43
C GLY A 46 -9.50 12.49 0.96
N VAL A 47 -10.09 11.83 -0.04
CA VAL A 47 -9.57 10.60 -0.64
C VAL A 47 -8.85 10.94 -1.94
N HIS A 48 -7.61 10.46 -2.06
CA HIS A 48 -6.73 10.65 -3.21
C HIS A 48 -6.52 9.29 -3.92
N PRO A 49 -7.17 9.04 -5.06
CA PRO A 49 -6.91 7.84 -5.87
C PRO A 49 -5.51 7.89 -6.49
N LEU A 50 -4.78 6.78 -6.50
CA LEU A 50 -3.40 6.73 -6.99
C LEU A 50 -3.28 5.97 -8.31
N TYR A 51 -3.53 4.65 -8.28
CA TYR A 51 -3.42 3.77 -9.44
C TYR A 51 -4.14 2.44 -9.18
N HIS A 52 -4.49 1.73 -10.26
CA HIS A 52 -5.19 0.46 -10.14
C HIS A 52 -4.22 -0.66 -9.73
N LYS A 53 -4.68 -1.64 -8.94
CA LYS A 53 -3.83 -2.74 -8.45
C LYS A 53 -3.20 -3.57 -9.58
N SER A 54 -3.80 -3.57 -10.77
CA SER A 54 -3.23 -4.24 -11.95
C SER A 54 -1.96 -3.57 -12.49
N GLU A 55 -1.67 -2.34 -12.07
CA GLU A 55 -0.43 -1.64 -12.43
C GLU A 55 0.75 -2.08 -11.55
N ILE A 56 0.48 -2.82 -10.47
CA ILE A 56 1.51 -3.41 -9.63
C ILE A 56 2.15 -4.57 -10.40
N ARG A 57 3.44 -4.45 -10.66
CA ARG A 57 4.20 -5.47 -11.41
C ARG A 57 4.26 -6.83 -10.70
N ILE A 58 4.38 -6.83 -9.38
CA ILE A 58 4.53 -8.06 -8.60
C ILE A 58 3.14 -8.61 -8.21
N PRO A 59 2.72 -9.76 -8.75
CA PRO A 59 1.40 -10.31 -8.47
C PRO A 59 1.25 -10.74 -7.01
N GLY A 60 0.02 -10.74 -6.50
CA GLY A 60 -0.35 -11.27 -5.18
C GLY A 60 -0.97 -10.24 -4.24
N GLU A 61 -2.04 -10.63 -3.54
CA GLU A 61 -2.80 -9.73 -2.64
C GLU A 61 -1.95 -9.23 -1.46
N HIS A 62 -0.97 -10.01 -0.99
CA HIS A 62 -0.01 -9.57 0.02
C HIS A 62 0.89 -8.42 -0.48
N ASN A 63 1.15 -8.34 -1.79
CA ASN A 63 1.90 -7.22 -2.35
C ASN A 63 1.06 -5.95 -2.35
N VAL A 64 -0.25 -6.05 -2.61
CA VAL A 64 -1.17 -4.91 -2.44
C VAL A 64 -1.07 -4.37 -1.01
N GLU A 65 -1.08 -5.23 0.02
CA GLU A 65 -0.91 -4.79 1.41
C GLU A 65 0.44 -4.08 1.64
N ASN A 66 1.53 -4.60 1.07
CA ASN A 66 2.85 -3.96 1.16
C ASN A 66 2.85 -2.57 0.50
N TYR A 67 2.23 -2.44 -0.68
CA TYR A 67 2.10 -1.15 -1.36
C TYR A 67 1.27 -0.15 -0.55
N LEU A 68 0.15 -0.58 0.02
CA LEU A 68 -0.66 0.28 0.91
C LEU A 68 0.15 0.74 2.13
N GLY A 69 0.92 -0.16 2.74
CA GLY A 69 1.84 0.21 3.82
C GLY A 69 2.90 1.23 3.40
N ALA A 70 3.51 1.04 2.23
CA ALA A 70 4.51 1.96 1.68
C ALA A 70 3.91 3.34 1.33
N ILE A 71 2.72 3.36 0.74
CA ILE A 71 1.97 4.61 0.43
C ILE A 71 1.70 5.37 1.72
N ALA A 72 1.16 4.71 2.74
CA ALA A 72 0.85 5.33 4.03
C ALA A 72 2.11 5.92 4.70
N ALA A 73 3.24 5.21 4.62
CA ALA A 73 4.51 5.66 5.20
C ALA A 73 5.16 6.81 4.41
N ALA A 74 4.97 6.86 3.09
CA ALA A 74 5.64 7.81 2.20
C ALA A 74 4.77 9.01 1.80
N TRP A 75 3.49 9.05 2.18
CA TRP A 75 2.51 10.05 1.71
C TRP A 75 2.97 11.50 1.80
N VAL A 76 3.58 11.88 2.93
CA VAL A 76 4.02 13.26 3.16
C VAL A 76 5.38 13.60 2.52
N LEU A 77 6.04 12.63 1.90
CA LEU A 77 7.40 12.75 1.37
C LEU A 77 7.49 12.54 -0.15
N VAL A 78 6.55 11.82 -0.74
CA VAL A 78 6.63 11.32 -2.13
C VAL A 78 5.35 11.67 -2.88
N SER A 79 5.50 12.13 -4.13
CA SER A 79 4.34 12.46 -4.97
C SER A 79 3.59 11.21 -5.45
N PRO A 80 2.27 11.30 -5.69
CA PRO A 80 1.48 10.20 -6.27
C PRO A 80 2.06 9.64 -7.57
N GLU A 81 2.61 10.52 -8.43
CA GLU A 81 3.23 10.11 -9.70
C GLU A 81 4.47 9.24 -9.48
N ALA A 82 5.32 9.60 -8.49
CA ALA A 82 6.50 8.82 -8.15
C ALA A 82 6.12 7.45 -7.58
N MET A 83 5.08 7.39 -6.73
CA MET A 83 4.56 6.12 -6.20
C MET A 83 4.07 5.19 -7.33
N ARG A 84 3.33 5.74 -8.30
CA ARG A 84 2.86 4.99 -9.47
C ARG A 84 4.01 4.44 -10.32
N LYS A 85 5.05 5.25 -10.55
CA LYS A 85 6.27 4.80 -11.27
C LYS A 85 6.94 3.62 -10.57
N VAL A 86 7.05 3.68 -9.24
CA VAL A 86 7.61 2.58 -8.45
C VAL A 86 6.73 1.33 -8.57
N ALA A 87 5.40 1.46 -8.48
CA ALA A 87 4.49 0.32 -8.62
C ALA A 87 4.62 -0.44 -9.95
N ALA A 88 4.80 0.30 -11.04
CA ALA A 88 4.97 -0.26 -12.38
C ALA A 88 6.39 -0.85 -12.62
N ALA A 89 7.42 -0.30 -11.98
CA ALA A 89 8.81 -0.64 -12.24
C ALA A 89 9.42 -1.64 -11.24
N PHE A 90 8.95 -1.66 -9.99
CA PHE A 90 9.55 -2.46 -8.92
C PHE A 90 9.33 -3.96 -9.19
N GLY A 91 10.41 -4.65 -9.54
CA GLY A 91 10.40 -6.07 -9.92
C GLY A 91 10.45 -7.06 -8.77
N GLY A 92 10.53 -6.58 -7.53
CA GLY A 92 10.70 -7.41 -6.34
C GLY A 92 12.04 -7.20 -5.66
N VAL A 93 12.24 -7.91 -4.56
CA VAL A 93 13.52 -7.96 -3.86
C VAL A 93 14.20 -9.24 -4.28
N GLU A 94 15.48 -9.16 -4.63
CA GLU A 94 16.32 -10.34 -4.91
C GLU A 94 16.15 -11.35 -3.77
N HIS A 95 15.83 -12.61 -4.11
CA HIS A 95 15.50 -13.69 -3.17
C HIS A 95 14.13 -13.66 -2.46
N ARG A 96 13.15 -12.87 -2.93
CA ARG A 96 11.73 -12.97 -2.50
C ARG A 96 10.79 -12.92 -3.72
N ILE A 97 10.33 -14.09 -4.17
CA ILE A 97 9.47 -14.32 -5.37
C ILE A 97 10.21 -14.00 -6.68
N GLU A 98 11.35 -14.65 -6.88
CA GLU A 98 12.12 -14.53 -8.12
C GLU A 98 11.62 -15.55 -9.16
N PHE A 99 11.21 -15.08 -10.33
CA PHE A 99 10.94 -15.96 -11.47
C PHE A 99 12.28 -16.44 -12.04
N VAL A 100 12.65 -17.69 -11.74
CA VAL A 100 14.00 -18.22 -12.02
C VAL A 100 14.15 -18.86 -13.40
N ARG A 101 13.06 -19.22 -14.11
CA ARG A 101 12.97 -19.53 -15.57
C ARG A 101 11.64 -20.22 -15.92
N GLU A 102 11.31 -20.23 -17.22
CA GLU A 102 10.41 -21.20 -17.85
C GLU A 102 11.27 -22.30 -18.52
N LEU A 103 10.83 -23.55 -18.46
CA LEU A 103 11.48 -24.70 -19.10
C LEU A 103 10.55 -25.18 -20.22
N ASP A 104 11.02 -25.09 -21.47
CA ASP A 104 10.44 -25.82 -22.62
C ASP A 104 10.66 -27.34 -22.50
#